data_AF-A0A0G1S3P5-F1
#
_entry.id   AF-A0A0G1S3P5-F1
#
_cell.length_a   1.000
_cell.length_b   1.000
_cell.length_c   1.000
_cell.angle_alpha   90.00
_cell.angle_beta   90.00
_cell.angle_gamma   90.00
#
_symmetry.space_group_name_H-M   'P 1'
#
loop_
_entity.id
_entity.type
_entity.pdbx_description
1 polymer ?
#
loop_
_entity_poly.entity_id
_entity_poly.type
_entity_poly.pdbx_seq_one_letter_code
_entity_poly.pdbx_strand_id
1 'polypeptide(L)'
;MAILGILSVIGFGSFQSARIKAQDAKTKSDLAQVAKSLEAYQNDHRTYPTTDLTWGAAFTDGTTIYFAKLPEAPTGNYYYASDGTGFTLYGRLQNSDDPAIEVFDPPIDCGTVVCNYKITSSNLP
;
A
#
# COMPACT_ATOMS: atom_id res chain seq x y z
N MET A 1 -28.62 39.26 -0.82
CA MET A 1 -27.35 38.54 -0.66
C MET A 1 -27.63 37.04 -0.58
N ALA A 2 -27.77 36.36 -1.72
CA ALA A 2 -28.08 34.91 -1.77
C ALA A 2 -27.28 34.14 -2.85
N ILE A 3 -26.52 34.84 -3.70
CA ILE A 3 -25.82 34.23 -4.84
C ILE A 3 -24.44 33.68 -4.44
N LEU A 4 -23.79 34.26 -3.42
CA LEU A 4 -22.49 33.80 -2.91
C LEU A 4 -22.57 32.51 -2.07
N GLY A 5 -23.77 32.06 -1.68
CA GLY A 5 -23.95 30.84 -0.88
C GLY A 5 -23.97 29.55 -1.71
N ILE A 6 -24.38 29.62 -2.98
CA ILE A 6 -24.65 28.44 -3.82
C ILE A 6 -23.38 27.90 -4.51
N LEU A 7 -22.45 28.75 -4.92
CA LEU A 7 -21.19 28.31 -5.55
C LEU A 7 -20.24 27.60 -4.58
N SER A 8 -20.37 27.86 -3.28
CA SER A 8 -19.54 27.25 -2.24
C SER A 8 -19.79 25.75 -2.08
N VAL A 9 -20.99 25.25 -2.42
CA VAL A 9 -21.40 23.86 -2.14
C VAL A 9 -20.92 22.88 -3.22
N ILE A 10 -20.79 23.34 -4.48
CA ILE A 10 -20.44 22.48 -5.62
C ILE A 10 -18.95 22.08 -5.60
N GLY A 11 -18.08 22.88 -4.96
CA GLY A 11 -16.64 22.60 -4.89
C GLY A 11 -16.26 21.44 -3.94
N PHE A 12 -17.10 21.11 -2.95
CA PHE A 12 -16.73 20.13 -1.91
C PHE A 12 -16.79 18.67 -2.39
N GLY A 13 -17.71 18.33 -3.30
CA GLY A 13 -17.88 16.96 -3.79
C GLY A 13 -16.69 16.47 -4.62
N SER A 14 -16.21 17.30 -5.55
CA SER A 14 -15.08 16.94 -6.42
C SER A 14 -13.75 16.85 -5.67
N PHE A 15 -13.55 17.67 -4.65
CA PHE A 15 -12.32 17.65 -3.84
C PHE A 15 -12.18 16.35 -3.04
N GLN A 16 -13.28 15.84 -2.48
CA GLN A 16 -13.25 14.60 -1.71
C GLN A 16 -12.88 13.39 -2.60
N SER A 17 -13.49 13.28 -3.79
CA SER A 17 -13.15 12.21 -4.74
C SER A 17 -11.71 12.32 -5.26
N ALA A 18 -11.20 13.53 -5.48
CA ALA A 18 -9.81 13.75 -5.87
C ALA A 18 -8.83 13.31 -4.76
N ARG A 19 -9.16 13.62 -3.49
CA ARG A 19 -8.37 13.20 -2.33
C ARG A 19 -8.31 11.68 -2.19
N ILE A 20 -9.45 11.00 -2.35
CA ILE A 20 -9.53 9.53 -2.33
C ILE A 20 -8.62 8.93 -3.39
N LYS A 21 -8.73 9.39 -4.65
CA LYS A 21 -7.88 8.91 -5.75
C LYS A 21 -6.39 9.18 -5.51
N ALA A 22 -6.04 10.33 -4.92
CA ALA A 22 -4.66 10.64 -4.56
C ALA A 22 -4.12 9.70 -3.47
N GLN A 23 -4.93 9.34 -2.48
CA GLN A 23 -4.55 8.38 -1.44
C GLN A 23 -4.37 6.98 -2.01
N ASP A 24 -5.26 6.54 -2.91
CA ASP A 24 -5.16 5.24 -3.56
C ASP A 24 -3.94 5.14 -4.48
N ALA A 25 -3.65 6.21 -5.24
CA ALA A 25 -2.43 6.32 -6.04
C ALA A 25 -1.17 6.27 -5.15
N LYS A 26 -1.22 6.91 -3.98
CA LYS A 26 -0.16 6.83 -2.97
C LYS A 26 0.01 5.40 -2.45
N THR A 27 -1.06 4.73 -2.05
CA THR A 27 -1.02 3.31 -1.61
C THR A 27 -0.37 2.41 -2.66
N LYS A 28 -0.79 2.53 -3.92
CA LYS A 28 -0.21 1.76 -5.04
C LYS A 28 1.27 2.06 -5.24
N SER A 29 1.65 3.34 -5.20
CA SER A 29 3.05 3.77 -5.37
C SER A 29 3.93 3.29 -4.21
N ASP A 30 3.46 3.44 -2.97
CA ASP A 30 4.15 3.03 -1.75
C ASP A 30 4.46 1.52 -1.81
N LEU A 31 3.44 0.68 -2.06
CA LEU A 31 3.64 -0.77 -2.15
C LEU A 31 4.54 -1.17 -3.33
N ALA A 32 4.45 -0.49 -4.46
CA ALA A 32 5.33 -0.76 -5.60
C ALA A 32 6.80 -0.41 -5.32
N GLN A 33 7.06 0.66 -4.56
CA GLN A 33 8.42 1.01 -4.14
C GLN A 33 8.96 -0.02 -3.13
N VAL A 34 8.14 -0.45 -2.17
CA VAL A 34 8.52 -1.48 -1.20
C VAL A 34 8.80 -2.81 -1.91
N ALA A 35 7.97 -3.20 -2.87
CA ALA A 35 8.22 -4.38 -3.70
C ALA A 35 9.60 -4.34 -4.36
N LYS A 36 10.00 -3.21 -4.96
CA LYS A 36 11.34 -3.06 -5.55
C LYS A 36 12.47 -3.22 -4.53
N SER A 37 12.29 -2.73 -3.31
CA SER A 37 13.30 -2.92 -2.25
C SER A 37 13.38 -4.37 -1.76
N LEU A 38 12.27 -5.09 -1.75
CA LEU A 38 12.24 -6.51 -1.45
C LEU A 38 12.95 -7.33 -2.54
N GLU A 39 12.76 -6.97 -3.80
CA GLU A 39 13.51 -7.56 -4.92
C GLU A 39 15.01 -7.25 -4.80
N ALA A 40 15.39 -6.04 -4.40
CA ALA A 40 16.79 -5.71 -4.10
C ALA A 40 17.36 -6.57 -2.96
N TYR A 41 16.61 -6.76 -1.87
CA TYR A 41 16.99 -7.65 -0.77
C TYR A 41 17.17 -9.10 -1.25
N GLN A 42 16.27 -9.59 -2.10
CA GLN A 42 16.36 -10.95 -2.64
C GLN A 42 17.59 -11.15 -3.54
N ASN A 43 18.03 -10.12 -4.28
CA ASN A 43 19.26 -10.21 -5.07
C ASN A 43 20.49 -10.48 -4.19
N ASP A 44 20.53 -9.90 -2.99
CA ASP A 44 21.66 -10.04 -2.06
C ASP A 44 21.56 -11.31 -1.19
N HIS A 45 20.37 -11.60 -0.66
CA HIS A 45 20.14 -12.70 0.30
C HIS A 45 19.59 -14.00 -0.33
N ARG A 46 19.21 -13.97 -1.61
CA ARG A 46 18.58 -15.09 -2.34
C ARG A 46 17.25 -15.58 -1.75
N THR A 47 16.68 -14.84 -0.82
CA THR A 47 15.41 -15.13 -0.13
C THR A 47 14.72 -13.82 0.20
N TYR A 48 13.40 -13.85 0.32
CA TYR A 48 12.65 -12.75 0.93
C TYR A 48 12.65 -12.87 2.46
N PRO A 49 12.53 -11.75 3.20
CA PRO A 49 12.31 -11.78 4.64
C PRO A 49 11.05 -12.59 4.98
N THR A 50 11.12 -13.52 5.92
CA THR A 50 9.93 -14.25 6.42
C THR A 50 9.32 -13.60 7.65
N THR A 51 10.04 -12.65 8.25
CA THR A 51 9.55 -11.82 9.35
C THR A 51 8.76 -10.63 8.83
N ASP A 52 7.81 -10.15 9.62
CA ASP A 52 7.07 -8.93 9.32
C ASP A 52 8.00 -7.73 9.12
N LEU A 53 7.58 -6.83 8.23
CA LEU A 53 8.26 -5.55 8.02
C LEU A 53 7.85 -4.54 9.08
N THR A 54 8.82 -3.75 9.56
CA THR A 54 8.55 -2.65 10.49
C THR A 54 8.20 -1.37 9.70
N TRP A 55 6.90 -1.15 9.47
CA TRP A 55 6.41 0.05 8.81
C TRP A 55 6.80 1.32 9.56
N GLY A 56 7.15 2.38 8.84
CA GLY A 56 7.65 3.63 9.43
C GLY A 56 9.12 3.60 9.85
N ALA A 57 9.83 2.47 9.72
CA ALA A 57 11.26 2.33 9.99
C ALA A 57 12.06 2.03 8.72
N ALA A 58 13.39 2.09 8.82
CA ALA A 58 14.26 1.68 7.73
C ALA A 58 14.18 0.16 7.52
N PHE A 59 14.12 -0.26 6.26
CA PHE A 59 14.32 -1.65 5.87
C PHE A 59 15.80 -1.88 5.54
N THR A 60 16.47 -2.64 6.40
CA THR A 60 17.92 -2.88 6.34
C THR A 60 18.23 -4.28 6.89
N ASP A 61 19.32 -4.86 6.40
CA ASP A 61 19.93 -6.08 6.97
C ASP A 61 21.03 -5.76 8.01
N GLY A 62 21.18 -4.50 8.41
CA GLY A 62 22.23 -4.01 9.30
C GLY A 62 23.50 -3.55 8.58
N THR A 63 23.67 -3.89 7.30
CA THR A 63 24.82 -3.45 6.47
C THR A 63 24.35 -2.55 5.33
N THR A 64 23.31 -2.98 4.62
CA THR A 64 22.71 -2.30 3.47
C THR A 64 21.32 -1.79 3.83
N ILE A 65 21.02 -0.56 3.44
CA ILE A 65 19.69 0.03 3.57
C ILE A 65 18.97 -0.15 2.23
N TYR A 66 17.96 -1.00 2.20
CA TYR A 66 17.14 -1.26 1.01
C TYR A 66 15.98 -0.27 0.90
N PHE A 67 15.50 0.25 2.03
CA PHE A 67 14.51 1.32 2.07
C PHE A 67 14.75 2.22 3.30
N ALA A 68 14.92 3.53 3.09
CA ALA A 68 15.28 4.44 4.19
C ALA A 68 14.18 4.60 5.25
N LYS A 69 12.91 4.66 4.82
CA LYS A 69 11.74 4.65 5.70
C LYS A 69 10.57 3.98 4.98
N LEU A 70 10.17 2.80 5.42
CA LEU A 70 8.98 2.15 4.89
C LEU A 70 7.76 3.05 5.08
N PRO A 71 6.92 3.21 4.04
CA PRO A 71 5.79 4.13 4.08
C PRO A 71 4.71 3.65 5.06
N GLU A 72 4.01 4.61 5.65
CA GLU A 72 2.81 4.33 6.44
C GLU A 72 1.58 4.44 5.53
N ALA A 73 0.64 3.52 5.70
CA ALA A 73 -0.56 3.51 4.87
C ALA A 73 -1.41 4.77 5.13
N PRO A 74 -1.95 5.42 4.09
CA PRO A 74 -2.86 6.55 4.28
C PRO A 74 -4.19 6.11 4.91
N THR A 75 -4.52 4.82 4.90
CA THR A 75 -5.74 4.22 5.47
C THR A 75 -5.47 2.81 5.95
N GLY A 76 -5.86 2.50 7.19
CA GLY A 76 -5.50 1.23 7.81
C GLY A 76 -3.98 1.09 7.92
N ASN A 77 -3.49 -0.12 7.72
CA ASN A 77 -2.08 -0.49 7.72
C ASN A 77 -1.73 -1.25 6.44
N TYR A 78 -0.44 -1.27 6.11
CA TYR A 78 0.07 -2.25 5.15
C TYR A 78 0.35 -3.57 5.85
N TYR A 79 0.18 -4.66 5.12
CA TYR A 79 0.51 -6.00 5.61
C TYR A 79 1.45 -6.69 4.64
N TYR A 80 2.41 -7.43 5.18
CA TYR A 80 3.43 -8.14 4.42
C TYR A 80 3.35 -9.62 4.76
N ALA A 81 3.32 -10.47 3.75
CA ALA A 81 3.41 -11.91 3.91
C ALA A 81 4.44 -12.47 2.94
N SER A 82 5.20 -13.47 3.35
CA SER A 82 6.29 -14.05 2.57
C SER A 82 6.53 -15.49 2.98
N ASP A 83 6.82 -16.34 2.00
CA ASP A 83 7.25 -17.73 2.21
C ASP A 83 8.77 -17.90 2.00
N GLY A 84 9.50 -16.80 1.83
CA GLY A 84 10.93 -16.76 1.51
C GLY A 84 11.24 -16.89 0.01
N THR A 85 10.33 -17.45 -0.79
CA THR A 85 10.47 -17.59 -2.25
C THR A 85 9.69 -16.53 -3.03
N GLY A 86 8.60 -16.04 -2.46
CA GLY A 86 7.80 -14.93 -2.94
C GLY A 86 7.25 -14.12 -1.78
N PHE A 87 6.68 -12.97 -2.11
CA PHE A 87 6.00 -12.13 -1.13
C PHE A 87 4.68 -11.63 -1.69
N THR A 88 3.79 -11.26 -0.78
CA THR A 88 2.58 -10.49 -1.05
C THR A 88 2.52 -9.30 -0.10
N LEU A 89 2.38 -8.12 -0.68
CA LEU A 89 2.10 -6.88 0.02
C LEU A 89 0.62 -6.58 -0.10
N TYR A 90 -0.03 -6.25 1.01
CA TYR A 90 -1.44 -5.91 1.05
C TYR A 90 -1.64 -4.46 1.50
N GLY A 91 -2.71 -3.86 1.02
CA GLY A 91 -3.15 -2.53 1.45
C GLY A 91 -4.65 -2.32 1.26
N ARG A 92 -5.09 -1.11 1.60
CA ARG A 92 -6.47 -0.66 1.45
C ARG A 92 -6.57 0.47 0.43
N LEU A 93 -7.40 0.28 -0.58
CA LEU A 93 -7.92 1.33 -1.46
C LEU A 93 -9.30 1.77 -0.96
N GLN A 94 -9.54 3.07 -1.00
CA GLN A 94 -10.79 3.70 -0.58
C GLN A 94 -11.81 3.81 -1.71
N ASN A 95 -11.36 3.98 -2.97
CA ASN A 95 -12.24 4.06 -4.11
C ASN A 95 -12.84 2.67 -4.43
N SER A 96 -14.11 2.45 -4.07
CA SER A 96 -14.81 1.18 -4.32
C SER A 96 -14.94 0.81 -5.80
N ASP A 97 -14.81 1.79 -6.70
CA ASP A 97 -14.88 1.57 -8.15
C ASP A 97 -13.50 1.28 -8.78
N ASP A 98 -12.45 1.13 -7.97
CA ASP A 98 -11.12 0.82 -8.49
C ASP A 98 -11.04 -0.65 -8.95
N PRO A 99 -10.71 -0.93 -10.23
CA PRO A 99 -10.72 -2.29 -10.76
C PRO A 99 -9.62 -3.18 -10.17
N ALA A 100 -8.64 -2.60 -9.45
CA ALA A 100 -7.62 -3.37 -8.75
C ALA A 100 -8.11 -3.88 -7.38
N ILE A 101 -9.35 -3.56 -6.98
CA ILE A 101 -9.93 -4.09 -5.75
C ILE A 101 -10.25 -5.56 -5.91
N GLU A 102 -9.77 -6.34 -4.95
CA GLU A 102 -10.06 -7.76 -4.80
C GLU A 102 -10.69 -8.02 -3.43
N VAL A 103 -11.53 -9.06 -3.37
CA VAL A 103 -12.04 -9.60 -2.10
C VAL A 103 -11.18 -10.80 -1.74
N PHE A 104 -10.59 -10.77 -0.55
CA PHE A 104 -9.76 -11.86 -0.06
C PHE A 104 -10.56 -12.81 0.81
N ASP A 105 -10.38 -14.12 0.59
CA ASP A 105 -10.95 -15.19 1.41
C ASP A 105 -9.83 -16.19 1.76
N PRO A 106 -9.39 -16.27 3.03
CA PRO A 106 -9.91 -15.53 4.18
C PRO A 106 -9.60 -14.03 4.12
N PRO A 107 -10.40 -13.18 4.80
CA PRO A 107 -10.13 -11.74 4.89
C PRO A 107 -8.75 -11.48 5.51
N ILE A 108 -7.98 -10.59 4.88
CA ILE A 108 -6.69 -10.13 5.40
C ILE A 108 -6.90 -8.85 6.20
N ASP A 109 -6.39 -8.83 7.43
CA ASP A 109 -6.51 -7.67 8.31
C ASP A 109 -5.40 -6.64 8.03
N CYS A 110 -5.81 -5.45 7.59
CA CYS A 110 -4.97 -4.28 7.43
C CYS A 110 -5.15 -3.32 8.62
N GLY A 111 -5.26 -3.86 9.84
CA GLY A 111 -5.38 -3.13 11.11
C GLY A 111 -6.83 -2.97 11.58
N THR A 112 -7.50 -1.89 11.17
CA THR A 112 -8.92 -1.66 11.51
C THR A 112 -9.84 -1.84 10.30
N VAL A 113 -9.28 -2.27 9.18
CA VAL A 113 -9.95 -2.43 7.88
C VAL A 113 -9.46 -3.69 7.21
N VAL A 114 -10.32 -4.32 6.41
CA VAL A 114 -9.93 -5.49 5.59
C VAL A 114 -9.14 -5.01 4.38
N CYS A 115 -8.00 -5.62 4.09
CA CYS A 115 -7.25 -5.31 2.88
C CYS A 115 -8.08 -5.62 1.63
N ASN A 116 -7.89 -4.86 0.56
CA ASN A 116 -8.61 -5.09 -0.70
C ASN A 116 -7.72 -4.90 -1.93
N TYR A 117 -6.42 -4.73 -1.73
CA TYR A 117 -5.45 -4.59 -2.80
C TYR A 117 -4.19 -5.35 -2.42
N LYS A 118 -3.54 -5.97 -3.40
CA LYS A 118 -2.29 -6.69 -3.21
C LYS A 118 -1.29 -6.47 -4.35
N ILE A 119 -0.01 -6.61 -4.04
CA ILE A 119 1.09 -6.74 -5.00
C ILE A 119 1.87 -8.00 -4.62
N THR A 120 2.04 -8.91 -5.56
CA THR A 120 2.87 -10.11 -5.39
C THR A 120 4.25 -9.90 -5.98
N SER A 121 5.22 -10.72 -5.58
CA SER A 121 6.55 -10.73 -6.20
C SER A 121 6.44 -11.01 -7.70
N SER A 122 7.39 -10.43 -8.44
CA SER A 122 7.49 -10.59 -9.90
C SER A 122 7.91 -12.01 -10.33
N ASN A 123 8.33 -12.81 -9.34
CA ASN A 123 8.91 -14.15 -9.51
C ASN A 123 7.88 -15.29 -9.37
N LEU A 124 6.60 -14.98 -9.20
CA LEU A 124 5.52 -15.96 -9.29
C LEU A 124 5.01 -16.02 -10.74
N PRO A 125 5.01 -17.20 -11.40
CA PRO A 125 4.46 -17.38 -12.74
C PRO A 125 2.94 -17.17 -12.80
#